data_AF-D8LWI2-F1
#
_entry.id   AF-D8LWI2-F1
#
_cell.length_a   1.000
_cell.length_b   1.000
_cell.length_c   1.000
_cell.angle_alpha   90.00
_cell.angle_beta   90.00
_cell.angle_gamma   90.00
#
_symmetry.space_group_name_H-M   'P 1'
#
loop_
_entity.id
_entity.type
_entity.pdbx_description
1 polymer ?
#
loop_
_entity_poly.entity_id
_entity_poly.type
_entity_poly.pdbx_seq_one_letter_code
_entity_poly.pdbx_strand_id
1 'polypeptide(L)'
;MKRTLEELEKDGLSEEATCNLLNVLEELLESLDNARDFQNLNGYQKIIDLLNRSPSNEVKQTCCSLLGTAAQNQPVVQKVLVDSKVIPQLMEFVSTTTDMKLKAKALRSVSSIITGYEDAEKVFLFNNGLNLIKSIIESDDNSSSVKQRALYLLLNLCYRQVMFLRKFLSKELITLLAQNYLVSDDIDLKETSLRIVDFVLSLDRRSFEIADVREVLKTALPSLNSYCSLPDTPEEIKNLVKHIETIVA
;
A
#
# COMPACT_ATOMS: atom_id res chain seq x y z
N MET A 1 25.64 10.47 -7.43
CA MET A 1 25.21 10.37 -6.02
C MET A 1 25.93 11.34 -5.10
N LYS A 2 27.23 11.17 -4.77
CA LYS A 2 27.94 12.04 -3.79
C LYS A 2 27.79 13.54 -4.08
N ARG A 3 28.14 13.98 -5.30
CA ARG A 3 28.00 15.38 -5.72
C ARG A 3 26.55 15.89 -5.62
N THR A 4 25.58 15.07 -6.01
CA THR A 4 24.15 15.40 -5.93
C THR A 4 23.70 15.61 -4.47
N LEU A 5 24.19 14.77 -3.54
CA LEU A 5 23.94 14.93 -2.11
C LEU A 5 24.60 16.19 -1.54
N GLU A 6 25.83 16.51 -1.94
CA GLU A 6 26.52 17.75 -1.56
C GLU A 6 25.80 18.99 -2.11
N GLU A 7 25.22 18.90 -3.30
CA GLU A 7 24.40 19.97 -3.88
C GLU A 7 23.11 20.17 -3.08
N LEU A 8 22.40 19.10 -2.68
CA LEU A 8 21.19 19.15 -1.84
C LEU A 8 21.39 19.80 -0.46
N GLU A 9 22.62 19.88 0.02
CA GLU A 9 22.96 20.51 1.30
C GLU A 9 23.19 22.02 1.20
N LYS A 10 23.28 22.57 -0.01
CA LYS A 10 23.48 24.00 -0.20
C LYS A 10 22.24 24.79 0.19
N ASP A 11 22.45 25.88 0.92
CA ASP A 11 21.38 26.82 1.24
C ASP A 11 20.89 27.55 -0.02
N GLY A 12 19.60 27.88 -0.04
CA GLY A 12 19.00 28.70 -1.10
C GLY A 12 18.63 27.95 -2.40
N LEU A 13 18.66 26.61 -2.40
CA LEU A 13 18.08 25.83 -3.50
C LEU A 13 16.59 26.14 -3.67
N SER A 14 16.15 26.32 -4.91
CA SER A 14 14.73 26.39 -5.22
C SER A 14 14.07 25.03 -5.01
N GLU A 15 12.74 25.04 -4.83
CA GLU A 15 11.92 23.82 -4.78
C GLU A 15 12.15 22.95 -6.02
N GLU A 16 12.06 23.55 -7.21
CA GLU A 16 12.28 22.87 -8.49
C GLU A 16 13.68 22.24 -8.58
N ALA A 17 14.73 22.98 -8.22
CA ALA A 17 16.10 22.46 -8.23
C ALA A 17 16.26 21.29 -7.25
N THR A 18 15.64 21.39 -6.08
CA THR A 18 15.64 20.32 -5.07
C THR A 18 14.95 19.07 -5.61
N CYS A 19 13.76 19.21 -6.20
CA CYS A 19 13.02 18.10 -6.81
C CYS A 19 13.82 17.45 -7.95
N ASN A 20 14.46 18.25 -8.80
CA ASN A 20 15.29 17.73 -9.90
C ASN A 20 16.48 16.90 -9.39
N LEU A 21 17.17 17.36 -8.34
CA LEU A 21 18.26 16.60 -7.72
C LEU A 21 17.77 15.29 -7.09
N LEU A 22 16.60 15.32 -6.44
CA LEU A 22 15.97 14.11 -5.88
C LEU A 22 15.56 13.12 -6.96
N ASN A 23 14.99 13.58 -8.08
CA ASN A 23 14.64 12.71 -9.21
C ASN A 23 15.87 12.01 -9.81
N VAL A 24 16.99 12.73 -9.96
CA VAL A 24 18.26 12.15 -10.40
C VAL A 24 18.74 11.07 -9.42
N LEU A 25 18.58 11.28 -8.11
CA LEU A 25 18.92 10.25 -7.12
C LEU A 25 17.96 9.05 -7.19
N GLU A 26 16.67 9.27 -7.39
CA GLU A 26 15.67 8.21 -7.54
C GLU A 26 16.00 7.29 -8.71
N GLU A 27 16.30 7.85 -9.89
CA GLU A 27 16.70 7.09 -11.08
C GLU A 27 17.95 6.23 -10.82
N LEU A 28 18.93 6.78 -10.10
CA LEU A 28 20.14 6.03 -9.75
C LEU A 28 19.83 4.86 -8.80
N LEU A 29 18.86 5.02 -7.90
CA LEU A 29 18.51 4.04 -6.87
C LEU A 29 17.67 2.86 -7.38
N GLU A 30 17.30 2.85 -8.66
CA GLU A 30 16.77 1.65 -9.33
C GLU A 30 17.82 0.52 -9.40
N SER A 31 19.11 0.85 -9.32
CA SER A 31 20.21 -0.11 -9.25
C SER A 31 20.54 -0.54 -7.81
N LEU A 32 20.63 -1.84 -7.58
CA LEU A 32 20.99 -2.44 -6.28
C LEU A 32 22.36 -1.99 -5.77
N ASP A 33 23.35 -1.86 -6.66
CA ASP A 33 24.69 -1.43 -6.28
C ASP A 33 24.68 0.02 -5.81
N ASN A 34 23.92 0.88 -6.51
CA ASN A 34 23.78 2.28 -6.15
C ASN A 34 23.07 2.45 -4.81
N ALA A 35 22.06 1.63 -4.51
CA ALA A 35 21.37 1.65 -3.22
C ALA A 35 22.33 1.40 -2.04
N ARG A 36 23.25 0.45 -2.19
CA ARG A 36 24.27 0.18 -1.17
C ARG A 36 25.25 1.34 -1.01
N ASP A 37 25.74 1.89 -2.11
CA ASP A 37 26.65 3.04 -2.08
C ASP A 37 25.97 4.29 -1.52
N PHE A 38 24.68 4.47 -1.79
CA PHE A 38 23.88 5.53 -1.22
C PHE A 38 23.79 5.43 0.31
N GLN A 39 23.66 4.22 0.86
CA GLN A 39 23.75 4.01 2.31
C GLN A 39 25.14 4.38 2.86
N ASN A 40 26.22 3.98 2.18
CA ASN A 40 27.60 4.31 2.61
C ASN A 40 27.86 5.84 2.65
N LEU A 41 27.08 6.61 1.89
CA LEU A 41 27.10 8.07 1.87
C LEU A 41 26.14 8.72 2.90
N ASN A 42 25.51 7.94 3.78
CA ASN A 42 24.39 8.37 4.63
C ASN A 42 23.24 9.00 3.82
N GLY A 43 23.07 8.60 2.56
CA GLY A 43 22.09 9.18 1.65
C GLY A 43 20.66 9.06 2.17
N TYR A 44 20.25 7.88 2.64
CA TYR A 44 18.90 7.66 3.17
C TYR A 44 18.57 8.58 4.34
N GLN A 45 19.50 8.74 5.29
CA GLN A 45 19.31 9.64 6.43
C GLN A 45 19.15 11.09 5.95
N LYS A 46 19.98 11.56 5.00
CA LYS A 46 19.85 12.90 4.43
C LYS A 46 18.49 13.14 3.75
N ILE A 47 17.96 12.14 3.05
CA ILE A 47 16.61 12.24 2.44
C ILE A 47 15.52 12.26 3.51
N ILE A 48 15.64 11.45 4.57
CA ILE A 48 14.70 11.45 5.70
C ILE A 48 14.73 12.81 6.44
N ASP A 49 15.91 13.39 6.63
CA ASP A 49 16.06 14.71 7.25
C ASP A 49 15.43 15.81 6.38
N LEU A 50 15.62 15.74 5.05
CA LEU A 50 14.98 16.65 4.09
C LEU A 50 13.45 16.52 4.10
N LEU A 51 12.94 15.28 4.10
CA LEU A 51 11.52 14.97 4.19
C LEU A 51 10.88 15.58 5.45
N ASN A 52 11.59 15.54 6.58
CA ASN A 52 11.16 16.09 7.86
C ASN A 52 11.17 17.62 7.91
N ARG A 53 12.25 18.24 7.43
CA ARG A 53 12.46 19.69 7.58
C ARG A 53 11.78 20.53 6.50
N SER A 54 11.53 19.96 5.32
CA SER A 54 11.00 20.73 4.19
C SER A 54 9.55 21.16 4.44
N PRO A 55 9.18 22.44 4.23
CA PRO A 55 7.79 22.88 4.27
C PRO A 55 7.03 22.55 2.96
N SER A 56 7.75 22.23 1.88
CA SER A 56 7.18 21.99 0.56
C SER A 56 6.60 20.58 0.43
N ASN A 57 5.32 20.50 0.07
CA ASN A 57 4.68 19.22 -0.26
C ASN A 57 5.30 18.56 -1.49
N GLU A 58 5.77 19.33 -2.47
CA GLU A 58 6.40 18.79 -3.67
C GLU A 58 7.73 18.12 -3.34
N VAL A 59 8.58 18.76 -2.53
CA VAL A 59 9.83 18.14 -2.06
C VAL A 59 9.54 16.88 -1.23
N LYS A 60 8.52 16.90 -0.35
CA LYS A 60 8.11 15.72 0.42
C LYS A 60 7.63 14.59 -0.49
N GLN A 61 6.85 14.90 -1.53
CA GLN A 61 6.39 13.92 -2.52
C GLN A 61 7.58 13.24 -3.20
N THR A 62 8.57 14.02 -3.64
CA THR A 62 9.75 13.51 -4.33
C THR A 62 10.64 12.68 -3.39
N CYS A 63 10.81 13.11 -2.12
CA CYS A 63 11.48 12.31 -1.10
C CYS A 63 10.77 10.96 -0.86
N CYS A 64 9.44 10.96 -0.73
CA CYS A 64 8.66 9.73 -0.57
C CYS A 64 8.82 8.79 -1.77
N SER A 65 8.86 9.35 -2.99
CA SER A 65 9.07 8.60 -4.23
C SER A 65 10.42 7.90 -4.21
N LEU A 66 11.50 8.66 -4.01
CA LEU A 66 12.87 8.17 -3.92
C LEU A 66 13.00 7.04 -2.88
N LEU A 67 12.51 7.25 -1.66
CA LEU A 67 12.57 6.24 -0.59
C LEU A 67 11.78 4.97 -0.97
N GLY A 68 10.63 5.13 -1.62
CA GLY A 68 9.81 4.01 -2.07
C GLY A 68 10.46 3.20 -3.19
N THR A 69 11.11 3.88 -4.15
CA THR A 69 11.85 3.26 -5.26
C THR A 69 13.05 2.48 -4.74
N ALA A 70 13.84 3.10 -3.85
CA ALA A 70 15.00 2.45 -3.27
C ALA A 70 14.66 1.24 -2.38
N ALA A 71 13.49 1.24 -1.71
CA ALA A 71 13.08 0.15 -0.85
C ALA A 71 12.47 -1.05 -1.60
N GLN A 72 12.00 -0.84 -2.84
CA GLN A 72 11.20 -1.82 -3.55
C GLN A 72 11.98 -3.11 -3.81
N ASN A 73 11.58 -4.20 -3.15
CA ASN A 73 12.24 -5.51 -3.23
C ASN A 73 13.73 -5.47 -2.82
N GLN A 74 14.13 -4.56 -1.92
CA GLN A 74 15.51 -4.41 -1.45
C GLN A 74 15.60 -4.58 0.08
N PRO A 75 15.75 -5.81 0.61
CA PRO A 75 15.75 -6.06 2.07
C PRO A 75 16.79 -5.26 2.86
N VAL A 76 17.96 -4.99 2.27
CA VAL A 76 19.01 -4.17 2.90
C VAL A 76 18.54 -2.73 3.11
N VAL A 77 17.88 -2.14 2.10
CA VAL A 77 17.35 -0.78 2.18
C VAL A 77 16.13 -0.74 3.11
N GLN A 78 15.23 -1.73 3.00
CA GLN A 78 14.06 -1.84 3.88
C GLN A 78 14.48 -1.88 5.36
N LYS A 79 15.53 -2.66 5.69
CA LYS A 79 16.11 -2.68 7.04
C LYS A 79 16.60 -1.31 7.48
N VAL A 80 17.38 -0.60 6.65
CA VAL A 80 17.87 0.76 6.97
C VAL A 80 16.70 1.69 7.27
N LEU A 81 15.65 1.67 6.45
CA LEU A 81 14.50 2.55 6.61
C LEU A 81 13.66 2.23 7.85
N VAL A 82 13.55 0.94 8.20
CA VAL A 82 12.96 0.50 9.48
C VAL A 82 13.77 1.03 10.66
N ASP A 83 15.08 0.86 10.64
CA ASP A 83 15.98 1.30 11.71
C ASP A 83 15.94 2.83 11.89
N SER A 84 15.77 3.58 10.79
CA SER A 84 15.57 5.03 10.80
C SER A 84 14.16 5.49 11.22
N LYS A 85 13.26 4.57 11.56
CA LYS A 85 11.88 4.86 12.02
C LYS A 85 11.06 5.71 11.02
N VAL A 86 11.27 5.53 9.72
CA VAL A 86 10.55 6.32 8.70
C VAL A 86 9.10 5.86 8.50
N ILE A 87 8.77 4.59 8.81
CA ILE A 87 7.43 4.02 8.57
C ILE A 87 6.33 4.80 9.32
N PRO A 88 6.41 5.03 10.65
CA PRO A 88 5.37 5.79 11.36
C PRO A 88 5.22 7.22 10.83
N GLN A 89 6.32 7.86 10.45
CA GLN A 89 6.31 9.22 9.88
C GLN A 89 5.55 9.26 8.54
N LEU A 90 5.82 8.31 7.64
CA LEU A 90 5.09 8.23 6.38
C LEU A 90 3.60 7.92 6.60
N MET A 91 3.27 7.07 7.57
CA MET A 91 1.88 6.78 7.95
C MET A 91 1.15 8.02 8.48
N GLU A 92 1.85 8.87 9.25
CA GLU A 92 1.31 10.15 9.71
C GLU A 92 0.99 11.06 8.51
N PHE A 93 1.88 11.16 7.51
CA PHE A 93 1.57 11.91 6.29
C PHE A 93 0.35 11.37 5.56
N VAL A 94 0.23 10.04 5.41
CA VAL A 94 -0.96 9.44 4.78
C VAL A 94 -2.24 9.78 5.54
N SER A 95 -2.17 9.90 6.87
CA SER A 95 -3.33 10.16 7.72
C SER A 95 -3.74 11.63 7.78
N THR A 96 -2.76 12.55 7.74
CA THR A 96 -2.97 13.97 8.10
C THR A 96 -2.94 14.94 6.94
N THR A 97 -2.31 14.56 5.81
CA THR A 97 -2.17 15.47 4.67
C THR A 97 -3.49 15.68 3.92
N THR A 98 -3.73 16.93 3.51
CA THR A 98 -4.79 17.29 2.56
C THR A 98 -4.29 17.22 1.11
N ASP A 99 -2.99 17.11 0.89
CA ASP A 99 -2.39 16.95 -0.44
C ASP A 99 -2.48 15.49 -0.89
N MET A 100 -3.37 15.25 -1.85
CA MET A 100 -3.65 13.90 -2.34
C MET A 100 -2.47 13.26 -3.07
N LYS A 101 -1.58 14.06 -3.69
CA LYS A 101 -0.36 13.53 -4.32
C LYS A 101 0.63 13.08 -3.26
N LEU A 102 0.82 13.87 -2.20
CA LEU A 102 1.65 13.49 -1.06
C LEU A 102 1.10 12.23 -0.37
N LYS A 103 -0.21 12.15 -0.12
CA LYS A 103 -0.85 10.95 0.43
C LYS A 103 -0.53 9.72 -0.43
N ALA A 104 -0.72 9.81 -1.74
CA ALA A 104 -0.46 8.70 -2.66
C ALA A 104 1.02 8.29 -2.69
N LYS A 105 1.96 9.25 -2.73
CA LYS A 105 3.40 8.98 -2.72
C LYS A 105 3.85 8.38 -1.38
N ALA A 106 3.37 8.90 -0.25
CA ALA A 106 3.67 8.37 1.07
C ALA A 106 3.12 6.93 1.23
N LEU A 107 1.88 6.66 0.82
CA LEU A 107 1.29 5.32 0.86
C LEU A 107 2.06 4.33 -0.02
N ARG A 108 2.47 4.75 -1.23
CA ARG A 108 3.32 3.94 -2.10
C ARG A 108 4.66 3.63 -1.43
N SER A 109 5.28 4.64 -0.82
CA SER A 109 6.55 4.48 -0.11
C SER A 109 6.43 3.47 1.05
N VAL A 110 5.39 3.61 1.89
CA VAL A 110 5.08 2.64 2.95
C VAL A 110 4.92 1.24 2.37
N SER A 111 4.12 1.07 1.32
CA SER A 111 3.90 -0.22 0.69
C SER A 111 5.21 -0.84 0.19
N SER A 112 6.09 -0.08 -0.46
CA SER A 112 7.41 -0.57 -0.90
C SER A 112 8.33 -0.96 0.26
N ILE A 113 8.33 -0.19 1.35
CA ILE A 113 9.20 -0.45 2.50
C ILE A 113 8.80 -1.74 3.22
N ILE A 114 7.51 -2.03 3.31
CA ILE A 114 7.03 -3.15 4.13
C ILE A 114 6.77 -4.43 3.34
N THR A 115 6.51 -4.34 2.03
CA THR A 115 6.23 -5.52 1.21
C THR A 115 7.50 -6.35 1.04
N GLY A 116 7.40 -7.63 1.38
CA GLY A 116 8.46 -8.63 1.32
C GLY A 116 9.34 -8.70 2.58
N TYR A 117 9.14 -7.83 3.58
CA TYR A 117 10.06 -7.72 4.71
C TYR A 117 9.35 -7.76 6.07
N GLU A 118 9.41 -8.93 6.71
CA GLU A 118 8.63 -9.30 7.89
C GLU A 118 8.73 -8.29 9.06
N ASP A 119 9.93 -7.77 9.33
CA ASP A 119 10.14 -6.79 10.40
C ASP A 119 9.43 -5.47 10.12
N ALA A 120 9.48 -4.99 8.87
CA ALA A 120 8.78 -3.77 8.46
C ALA A 120 7.26 -3.95 8.49
N GLU A 121 6.75 -5.12 8.10
CA GLU A 121 5.32 -5.43 8.21
C GLU A 121 4.85 -5.38 9.66
N LYS A 122 5.60 -6.00 10.58
CA LYS A 122 5.31 -5.95 12.01
C LYS A 122 5.33 -4.52 12.52
N VAL A 123 6.33 -3.71 12.14
CA VAL A 123 6.38 -2.29 12.51
C VAL A 123 5.15 -1.55 12.01
N PHE A 124 4.74 -1.74 10.75
CA PHE A 124 3.52 -1.14 10.22
C PHE A 124 2.27 -1.54 11.02
N LEU A 125 2.13 -2.83 11.31
CA LEU A 125 1.00 -3.36 12.08
C LEU A 125 0.97 -2.81 13.52
N PHE A 126 2.12 -2.75 14.20
CA PHE A 126 2.23 -2.19 15.55
C PHE A 126 1.98 -0.68 15.61
N ASN A 127 2.12 0.04 14.49
CA ASN A 127 1.80 1.46 14.37
C ASN A 127 0.37 1.71 13.86
N ASN A 128 -0.58 0.80 14.13
CA ASN A 128 -1.98 0.90 13.71
C ASN A 128 -2.19 0.90 12.18
N GLY A 129 -1.32 0.23 11.42
CA GLY A 129 -1.41 0.18 9.96
C GLY A 129 -2.73 -0.37 9.40
N LEU A 130 -3.39 -1.27 10.13
CA LEU A 130 -4.72 -1.77 9.74
C LEU A 130 -5.80 -0.68 9.83
N ASN A 131 -5.72 0.22 10.82
CA ASN A 131 -6.65 1.36 10.92
C ASN A 131 -6.41 2.36 9.79
N LEU A 132 -5.14 2.58 9.42
CA LEU A 132 -4.80 3.40 8.27
C LEU A 132 -5.41 2.83 6.98
N ILE A 133 -5.23 1.54 6.71
CA ILE A 133 -5.84 0.85 5.56
C ILE A 133 -7.36 1.04 5.59
N LYS A 134 -7.99 0.77 6.74
CA LYS A 134 -9.44 0.92 6.91
C LYS A 134 -9.92 2.33 6.56
N SER A 135 -9.28 3.36 7.12
CA SER A 135 -9.65 4.76 6.82
C SER A 135 -9.51 5.10 5.33
N ILE A 136 -8.55 4.48 4.63
CA ILE A 136 -8.34 4.73 3.21
C ILE A 136 -9.48 4.13 2.38
N ILE A 137 -9.85 2.88 2.67
CA ILE A 137 -10.85 2.13 1.92
C ILE A 137 -12.29 2.51 2.29
N GLU A 138 -12.52 3.17 3.43
CA GLU A 138 -13.85 3.67 3.81
C GLU A 138 -14.13 5.10 3.32
N SER A 139 -13.08 5.88 3.01
CA SER A 139 -13.21 7.28 2.64
C SER A 139 -13.56 7.45 1.15
N ASP A 140 -14.66 8.13 0.86
CA ASP A 140 -15.05 8.47 -0.52
C ASP A 140 -14.11 9.47 -1.19
N ASP A 141 -13.45 10.33 -0.41
CA ASP A 141 -12.51 11.33 -0.93
C ASP A 141 -11.25 10.72 -1.57
N ASN A 142 -10.88 9.48 -1.23
CA ASN A 142 -9.68 8.85 -1.78
C ASN A 142 -9.93 8.30 -3.19
N SER A 143 -8.99 8.57 -4.10
CA SER A 143 -9.04 8.04 -5.47
C SER A 143 -8.97 6.52 -5.51
N SER A 144 -9.49 5.92 -6.60
CA SER A 144 -9.42 4.48 -6.84
C SER A 144 -7.98 3.95 -6.75
N SER A 145 -7.00 4.69 -7.27
CA SER A 145 -5.58 4.31 -7.20
C SER A 145 -5.03 4.21 -5.78
N VAL A 146 -5.49 5.07 -4.87
CA VAL A 146 -5.09 5.05 -3.45
C VAL A 146 -5.78 3.88 -2.73
N LYS A 147 -7.08 3.68 -2.97
CA LYS A 147 -7.85 2.54 -2.45
C LYS A 147 -7.27 1.21 -2.91
N GLN A 148 -6.95 1.09 -4.20
CA GLN A 148 -6.33 -0.09 -4.81
C GLN A 148 -4.98 -0.40 -4.14
N ARG A 149 -4.15 0.61 -3.89
CA ARG A 149 -2.88 0.43 -3.19
C ARG A 149 -3.08 -0.09 -1.76
N ALA A 150 -4.06 0.45 -1.03
CA ALA A 150 -4.37 0.00 0.32
C ALA A 150 -4.90 -1.45 0.35
N LEU A 151 -5.78 -1.82 -0.60
CA LEU A 151 -6.28 -3.18 -0.74
C LEU A 151 -5.18 -4.16 -1.15
N TYR A 152 -4.30 -3.79 -2.09
CA TYR A 152 -3.16 -4.62 -2.46
C TYR A 152 -2.22 -4.85 -1.28
N LEU A 153 -1.98 -3.82 -0.47
CA LEU A 153 -1.20 -3.97 0.76
C LEU A 153 -1.91 -4.88 1.76
N LEU A 154 -3.22 -4.74 1.95
CA LEU A 154 -4.01 -5.62 2.82
C LEU A 154 -3.93 -7.08 2.35
N LEU A 155 -4.11 -7.35 1.07
CA LEU A 155 -4.02 -8.69 0.49
C LEU A 155 -2.64 -9.32 0.73
N ASN A 156 -1.59 -8.53 0.57
CA ASN A 156 -0.22 -8.94 0.88
C ASN A 156 -0.04 -9.34 2.35
N LEU A 157 -0.59 -8.54 3.27
CA LEU A 157 -0.56 -8.81 4.70
C LEU A 157 -1.45 -10.02 5.07
N CYS A 158 -2.53 -10.29 4.34
CA CYS A 158 -3.33 -11.51 4.51
C CYS A 158 -2.46 -12.75 4.32
N TYR A 159 -1.64 -12.80 3.27
CA TYR A 159 -0.79 -13.95 2.99
C TYR A 159 0.40 -14.11 3.96
N ARG A 160 0.90 -13.00 4.53
CA ARG A 160 2.17 -13.01 5.27
C ARG A 160 2.03 -12.80 6.78
N GLN A 161 0.98 -12.12 7.21
CA GLN A 161 0.78 -11.68 8.59
C GLN A 161 -0.63 -12.04 9.13
N VAL A 162 -1.28 -13.07 8.59
CA VAL A 162 -2.67 -13.48 8.90
C VAL A 162 -3.01 -13.54 10.40
N MET A 163 -2.02 -13.86 11.24
CA MET A 163 -2.17 -13.95 12.69
C MET A 163 -2.48 -12.60 13.34
N PHE A 164 -1.88 -11.51 12.83
CA PHE A 164 -2.12 -10.14 13.30
C PHE A 164 -3.44 -9.56 12.77
N LEU A 165 -3.91 -10.07 11.64
CA LEU A 165 -5.12 -9.60 10.96
C LEU A 165 -6.40 -10.27 11.49
N ARG A 166 -6.30 -11.16 12.49
CA ARG A 166 -7.42 -12.02 12.93
C ARG A 166 -8.73 -11.29 13.20
N LYS A 167 -8.67 -10.17 13.93
CA LYS A 167 -9.83 -9.34 14.26
C LYS A 167 -10.28 -8.45 13.10
N PHE A 168 -9.36 -8.11 12.20
CA PHE A 168 -9.63 -7.22 11.07
C PHE A 168 -10.37 -7.94 9.94
N LEU A 169 -9.99 -9.19 9.66
CA LEU A 169 -10.65 -10.07 8.68
C LEU A 169 -11.97 -10.58 9.28
N SER A 170 -13.00 -9.75 9.13
CA SER A 170 -14.27 -9.80 9.82
C SER A 170 -15.42 -9.74 8.82
N LYS A 171 -16.66 -9.97 9.29
CA LYS A 171 -17.84 -9.78 8.44
C LYS A 171 -17.98 -8.33 7.99
N GLU A 172 -17.60 -7.36 8.83
CA GLU A 172 -17.66 -5.94 8.51
C GLU A 172 -16.76 -5.61 7.32
N LEU A 173 -15.56 -6.21 7.27
CA LEU A 173 -14.66 -6.08 6.11
C LEU A 173 -15.29 -6.70 4.85
N ILE A 174 -15.84 -7.92 4.94
CA ILE A 174 -16.49 -8.57 3.79
C ILE A 174 -17.65 -7.71 3.27
N THR A 175 -18.51 -7.22 4.17
CA THR A 175 -19.64 -6.35 3.82
C THR A 175 -19.17 -5.09 3.12
N LEU A 176 -18.16 -4.41 3.66
CA LEU A 176 -17.55 -3.23 3.04
C LEU A 176 -17.03 -3.55 1.63
N LEU A 177 -16.29 -4.65 1.47
CA LEU A 177 -15.71 -5.04 0.19
C LEU A 177 -16.76 -5.41 -0.84
N ALA A 178 -17.78 -6.16 -0.43
CA ALA A 178 -18.86 -6.60 -1.29
C ALA A 178 -19.70 -5.42 -1.81
N GLN A 179 -20.05 -4.48 -0.93
CA GLN A 179 -20.91 -3.35 -1.28
C GLN A 179 -20.22 -2.28 -2.13
N ASN A 180 -18.91 -2.08 -1.96
CA ASN A 180 -18.22 -0.96 -2.59
C ASN A 180 -17.28 -1.38 -3.73
N TYR A 181 -16.69 -2.58 -3.66
CA TYR A 181 -15.59 -2.94 -4.55
C TYR A 181 -15.89 -4.15 -5.44
N LEU A 182 -16.59 -5.17 -4.95
CA LEU A 182 -16.99 -6.31 -5.81
C LEU A 182 -17.99 -5.89 -6.92
N VAL A 183 -18.72 -4.80 -6.69
CA VAL A 183 -19.65 -4.21 -7.65
C VAL A 183 -19.04 -3.09 -8.49
N SER A 184 -17.78 -2.69 -8.23
CA SER A 184 -17.11 -1.57 -8.90
C SER A 184 -16.90 -1.83 -10.40
N ASP A 185 -16.81 -0.79 -11.22
CA ASP A 185 -16.37 -0.89 -12.62
C ASP A 185 -14.83 -0.94 -12.74
N ASP A 186 -14.12 -0.57 -11.68
CA ASP A 186 -12.66 -0.68 -11.60
C ASP A 186 -12.27 -2.15 -11.38
N ILE A 187 -11.75 -2.77 -12.45
CA ILE A 187 -11.38 -4.18 -12.49
C ILE A 187 -10.36 -4.51 -11.41
N ASP A 188 -9.35 -3.66 -11.21
CA ASP A 188 -8.29 -3.94 -10.26
C ASP A 188 -8.81 -3.92 -8.81
N LEU A 189 -9.68 -2.95 -8.49
CA LEU A 189 -10.36 -2.90 -7.20
C LEU A 189 -11.25 -4.14 -6.98
N LYS A 190 -12.00 -4.53 -8.01
CA LYS A 190 -12.89 -5.70 -7.98
C LYS A 190 -12.11 -6.98 -7.74
N GLU A 191 -11.08 -7.26 -8.54
CA GLU A 191 -10.29 -8.47 -8.42
C GLU A 191 -9.53 -8.54 -7.11
N THR A 192 -8.90 -7.44 -6.68
CA THR A 192 -8.16 -7.41 -5.41
C THR A 192 -9.10 -7.66 -4.22
N SER A 193 -10.29 -7.04 -4.25
CA SER A 193 -11.30 -7.23 -3.21
C SER A 193 -11.85 -8.65 -3.20
N LEU A 194 -12.07 -9.25 -4.38
CA LEU A 194 -12.51 -10.63 -4.50
C LEU A 194 -11.51 -11.60 -3.88
N ARG A 195 -10.20 -11.41 -4.14
CA ARG A 195 -9.13 -12.21 -3.53
C ARG A 195 -9.12 -12.07 -2.01
N ILE A 196 -9.33 -10.86 -1.48
CA ILE A 196 -9.40 -10.66 -0.02
C ILE A 196 -10.64 -11.35 0.56
N VAL A 197 -11.81 -11.18 -0.05
CA VAL A 197 -13.07 -11.81 0.40
C VAL A 197 -12.95 -13.33 0.39
N ASP A 198 -12.47 -13.90 -0.71
CA ASP A 198 -12.24 -15.34 -0.84
C ASP A 198 -11.24 -15.86 0.20
N PHE A 199 -10.14 -15.13 0.41
CA PHE A 199 -9.19 -15.45 1.46
C PHE A 199 -9.87 -15.48 2.83
N VAL A 200 -10.69 -14.47 3.16
CA VAL A 200 -11.38 -14.42 4.46
C VAL A 200 -12.39 -15.57 4.62
N LEU A 201 -13.15 -15.89 3.57
CA LEU A 201 -14.13 -16.98 3.56
C LEU A 201 -13.47 -18.36 3.71
N SER A 202 -12.26 -18.52 3.19
CA SER A 202 -11.48 -19.76 3.26
C SER A 202 -10.80 -20.00 4.63
N LEU A 203 -10.86 -19.02 5.54
CA LEU A 203 -10.26 -19.18 6.87
C LEU A 203 -11.20 -19.97 7.78
N ASP A 204 -10.69 -21.06 8.37
CA ASP A 204 -11.37 -21.76 9.46
C ASP A 204 -11.41 -20.87 10.73
N ARG A 205 -12.50 -20.10 10.88
CA ARG A 205 -12.67 -19.13 11.97
C ARG A 205 -14.09 -19.09 12.50
N ARG A 206 -14.18 -18.81 13.80
CA ARG A 206 -15.43 -18.54 14.54
C ARG A 206 -15.78 -17.04 14.62
N SER A 207 -15.13 -16.19 13.82
CA SER A 207 -15.29 -14.73 13.90
C SER A 207 -16.61 -14.24 13.32
N PHE A 208 -17.19 -14.98 12.39
CA PHE A 208 -18.52 -14.76 11.82
C PHE A 208 -19.03 -16.07 11.23
N GLU A 209 -20.34 -16.16 11.01
CA GLU A 209 -20.96 -17.27 10.29
C GLU A 209 -21.19 -16.87 8.82
N ILE A 210 -21.16 -17.84 7.90
CA ILE A 210 -21.45 -17.56 6.47
C ILE A 210 -22.81 -16.87 6.30
N ALA A 211 -23.79 -17.20 7.16
CA ALA A 211 -25.10 -16.57 7.19
C ALA A 211 -25.04 -15.04 7.39
N ASP A 212 -24.04 -14.52 8.12
CA ASP A 212 -23.86 -13.08 8.37
C ASP A 212 -23.54 -12.30 7.09
N VAL A 213 -22.86 -12.95 6.12
CA VAL A 213 -22.34 -12.30 4.90
C VAL A 213 -23.02 -12.80 3.62
N ARG A 214 -23.88 -13.81 3.72
CA ARG A 214 -24.54 -14.45 2.58
C ARG A 214 -25.31 -13.46 1.71
N GLU A 215 -26.16 -12.64 2.32
CA GLU A 215 -27.02 -11.73 1.56
C GLU A 215 -26.23 -10.64 0.84
N VAL A 216 -25.21 -10.06 1.49
CA VAL A 216 -24.37 -9.04 0.84
C VAL A 216 -23.56 -9.63 -0.33
N LEU A 217 -23.06 -10.86 -0.20
CA LEU A 217 -22.36 -11.54 -1.29
C LEU A 217 -23.30 -11.87 -2.45
N LYS A 218 -24.54 -12.32 -2.17
CA LYS A 218 -25.57 -12.52 -3.22
C LYS A 218 -25.86 -11.24 -4.00
N THR A 219 -25.89 -10.08 -3.33
CA THR A 219 -26.11 -8.80 -4.03
C THR A 219 -24.95 -8.41 -4.95
N ALA A 220 -23.73 -8.87 -4.67
CA ALA A 220 -22.55 -8.62 -5.51
C ALA A 220 -22.40 -9.61 -6.68
N LEU A 221 -22.97 -10.82 -6.57
CA LEU A 221 -22.84 -11.88 -7.59
C LEU A 221 -23.23 -11.46 -9.01
N PRO A 222 -24.31 -10.68 -9.27
CA PRO A 222 -24.65 -10.26 -10.63
C PRO A 222 -23.52 -9.48 -11.31
N SER A 223 -22.84 -8.58 -10.58
CA SER A 223 -21.71 -7.81 -11.12
C SER A 223 -20.50 -8.71 -11.39
N LEU A 224 -20.22 -9.65 -10.48
CA LEU A 224 -19.14 -10.64 -10.64
C LEU A 224 -19.39 -11.57 -11.83
N ASN A 225 -20.60 -12.09 -11.98
CA ASN A 225 -20.98 -13.00 -13.07
C ASN A 225 -21.00 -12.29 -14.42
N SER A 226 -21.44 -11.03 -14.47
CA SER A 226 -21.29 -10.19 -15.66
C SER A 226 -19.82 -10.02 -16.05
N TYR A 227 -18.94 -9.78 -15.06
CA TYR A 227 -17.50 -9.68 -15.32
C TYR A 227 -16.92 -11.00 -15.82
N CYS A 228 -17.19 -12.13 -15.14
CA CYS A 228 -16.71 -13.46 -15.52
C CYS A 228 -17.19 -13.97 -16.88
N SER A 229 -18.25 -13.38 -17.43
CA SER A 229 -18.73 -13.68 -18.79
C SER A 229 -17.86 -13.06 -19.88
N LEU A 230 -16.97 -12.12 -19.55
CA LEU A 230 -16.03 -11.53 -20.50
C LEU A 230 -14.92 -12.53 -20.87
N PRO A 231 -14.52 -12.60 -22.15
CA PRO A 231 -13.57 -13.59 -22.65
C PRO A 231 -12.19 -13.50 -21.98
N ASP A 232 -11.76 -12.29 -21.66
CA ASP A 232 -10.41 -12.02 -21.13
C ASP A 232 -10.33 -12.15 -19.60
N THR A 233 -11.43 -12.52 -18.92
CA THR A 233 -11.40 -12.69 -17.47
C THR A 233 -10.48 -13.85 -17.08
N PRO A 234 -9.51 -13.64 -16.17
CA PRO A 234 -8.61 -14.69 -15.73
C PRO A 234 -9.36 -15.88 -15.13
N GLU A 235 -8.94 -17.11 -15.45
CA GLU A 235 -9.61 -18.32 -14.95
C GLU A 235 -9.55 -18.43 -13.42
N GLU A 236 -8.48 -17.92 -12.81
CA GLU A 236 -8.36 -17.82 -11.35
C GLU A 236 -9.54 -17.03 -10.76
N ILE A 237 -9.87 -15.87 -11.34
CA ILE A 237 -10.98 -15.03 -10.89
C ILE A 237 -12.32 -15.75 -11.03
N LYS A 238 -12.55 -16.45 -12.15
CA LYS A 238 -13.77 -17.26 -12.33
C LYS A 238 -13.91 -18.33 -11.26
N ASN A 239 -12.80 -18.96 -10.85
CA ASN A 239 -12.81 -19.97 -9.80
C ASN A 239 -13.14 -19.37 -8.42
N LEU A 240 -12.64 -18.17 -8.11
CA LEU A 240 -13.01 -17.44 -6.88
C LEU A 240 -14.51 -17.11 -6.85
N VAL A 241 -15.08 -16.67 -7.98
CA VAL A 241 -16.53 -16.40 -8.06
C VAL A 241 -17.35 -17.67 -7.85
N LYS A 242 -16.98 -18.80 -8.50
CA LYS A 242 -17.64 -20.10 -8.29
C LYS A 242 -17.58 -20.56 -6.83
N HIS A 243 -16.47 -20.28 -6.13
CA HIS A 243 -16.35 -20.59 -4.71
C HIS A 243 -17.37 -19.78 -3.89
N ILE A 244 -17.50 -18.48 -4.14
CA ILE A 244 -18.52 -17.65 -3.50
C ILE A 244 -19.93 -18.14 -3.81
N GLU A 245 -20.24 -18.49 -5.07
CA GLU A 245 -21.53 -19.06 -5.46
C GLU A 245 -21.88 -20.32 -4.64
N THR A 246 -20.89 -21.20 -4.42
CA THR A 246 -21.07 -22.42 -3.62
C THR A 246 -21.34 -22.10 -2.15
N ILE A 247 -20.71 -21.06 -1.60
CA ILE A 247 -20.88 -20.63 -0.20
C ILE A 247 -22.28 -20.01 0.03
N VAL A 248 -22.80 -19.28 -0.96
CA VAL A 248 -24.05 -18.52 -0.80
C VAL A 248 -25.31 -19.23 -1.30
N ALA A 249 -25.15 -20.37 -1.99
CA ALA A 249 -26.23 -21.31 -2.31
C ALA A 249 -26.94 -21.82 -1.05
#